data_AF-A0A090SXY0-F1
#
_entry.id   AF-A0A090SXY0-F1
#
_cell.length_a   1.000
_cell.length_b   1.000
_cell.length_c   1.000
_cell.angle_alpha   90.00
_cell.angle_beta   90.00
_cell.angle_gamma   90.00
#
_symmetry.space_group_name_H-M   'P 1'
#
loop_
_entity.id
_entity.type
_entity.pdbx_description
1 polymer ?
#
loop_
_entity_poly.entity_id
_entity_poly.type
_entity_poly.pdbx_seq_one_letter_code
_entity_poly.pdbx_strand_id
1 'polypeptide(L)'
;MIFWMRIAALLHALYPSVQGAPLTEFAPFLITGSVVGAVIAAVIFSISAFSIPLMMERRVDIMTAVFTSFNAVKSNVPAMIVWALIICGGILIGFATYGVGMIVTMPILGYGTWHAYHETIKKKHHV
;
A
#
# COMPACT_ATOMS: atom_id res chain seq x y z
N MET A 1 -7.95 -16.64 7.93
CA MET A 1 -9.34 -16.29 7.55
C MET A 1 -10.18 -15.79 8.71
N ILE A 2 -10.19 -16.44 9.88
CA ILE A 2 -11.00 -16.00 11.04
C ILE A 2 -10.75 -14.54 11.46
N PHE A 3 -9.48 -14.11 11.47
CA PHE A 3 -9.10 -12.74 11.83
C PHE A 3 -9.75 -11.69 10.91
N TRP A 4 -9.70 -11.93 9.60
CA TRP A 4 -10.27 -11.02 8.60
C TRP A 4 -11.79 -10.92 8.72
N MET A 5 -12.46 -12.07 8.91
CA MET A 5 -13.91 -12.10 9.11
C MET A 5 -14.33 -11.35 10.39
N ARG A 6 -13.52 -11.41 11.46
CA ARG A 6 -13.79 -10.67 12.70
C ARG A 6 -13.70 -9.16 12.51
N ILE A 7 -12.67 -8.68 11.83
CA ILE A 7 -12.54 -7.26 11.51
C ILE A 7 -13.72 -6.81 10.64
N ALA A 8 -14.06 -7.58 9.61
CA ALA A 8 -15.20 -7.28 8.75
C ALA A 8 -16.53 -7.21 9.52
N ALA A 9 -16.76 -8.14 10.45
CA ALA A 9 -17.97 -8.15 11.29
C ALA A 9 -18.04 -6.93 12.22
N LEU A 10 -16.91 -6.55 12.84
CA LEU A 10 -16.84 -5.36 13.70
C LEU A 10 -17.09 -4.07 12.91
N LEU A 11 -16.56 -3.98 11.69
CA LEU A 11 -16.75 -2.84 10.81
C LEU A 11 -18.20 -2.80 10.28
N HIS A 12 -18.79 -3.95 9.96
CA HIS A 12 -20.19 -4.04 9.54
C HIS A 12 -21.18 -3.70 10.65
N ALA A 13 -20.78 -3.79 11.93
CA ALA A 13 -21.62 -3.30 13.03
C ALA A 13 -21.88 -1.78 12.97
N LEU A 14 -21.04 -1.02 12.24
CA LEU A 14 -21.25 0.40 11.97
C LEU A 14 -22.12 0.66 10.73
N TYR A 15 -22.51 -0.39 9.99
CA TYR A 15 -23.33 -0.26 8.79
C TYR A 15 -24.77 0.11 9.18
N PRO A 16 -25.36 1.16 8.61
CA PRO A 16 -26.72 1.58 8.96
C PRO A 16 -27.72 0.48 8.60
N SER A 17 -28.60 0.15 9.55
CA SER A 17 -29.60 -0.91 9.39
C SER A 17 -30.86 -0.47 8.62
N VAL A 18 -31.01 0.83 8.38
CA VAL A 18 -32.16 1.41 7.67
C VAL A 18 -31.91 1.46 6.16
N GLN A 19 -32.86 0.94 5.38
CA GLN A 19 -32.81 1.02 3.91
C GLN A 19 -33.08 2.48 3.48
N GLY A 20 -32.18 3.04 2.65
CA GLY A 20 -32.28 4.42 2.19
C GLY A 20 -31.62 5.45 3.13
N ALA A 21 -30.75 5.02 4.05
CA ALA A 21 -30.02 5.93 4.94
C ALA A 21 -29.26 7.01 4.14
N PRO A 22 -29.24 8.27 4.59
CA PRO A 22 -28.43 9.31 3.98
C PRO A 22 -26.92 9.04 4.14
N LEU A 23 -26.07 9.59 3.27
CA LEU A 23 -24.60 9.41 3.32
C LEU A 23 -23.98 9.76 4.69
N THR A 24 -24.62 10.64 5.45
CA THR A 24 -24.20 11.02 6.80
C THR A 24 -24.23 9.85 7.79
N GLU A 25 -25.15 8.89 7.61
CA GLU A 25 -25.21 7.69 8.46
C GLU A 25 -24.20 6.62 8.02
N PHE A 26 -23.80 6.62 6.74
CA PHE A 26 -22.70 5.79 6.26
C PHE A 26 -21.32 6.35 6.63
N ALA A 27 -21.22 7.65 6.97
CA ALA A 27 -19.97 8.31 7.31
C ALA A 27 -19.15 7.55 8.39
N PRO A 28 -19.69 7.15 9.55
CA PRO A 28 -18.91 6.41 10.56
C PRO A 28 -18.36 5.08 10.01
N PHE A 29 -19.13 4.35 9.22
CA PHE A 29 -18.68 3.12 8.56
C PHE A 29 -17.53 3.38 7.57
N LEU A 30 -17.72 4.34 6.66
CA LEU A 30 -16.75 4.67 5.62
C LEU A 30 -15.45 5.24 6.20
N ILE A 31 -15.56 6.22 7.11
CA ILE A 31 -14.41 6.88 7.72
C ILE A 31 -13.60 5.89 8.55
N THR A 32 -14.26 5.13 9.45
CA THR A 32 -13.55 4.17 10.30
C THR A 32 -12.86 3.10 9.48
N GLY A 33 -13.56 2.55 8.48
CA GLY A 33 -12.98 1.53 7.60
C GLY A 33 -11.81 2.06 6.78
N SER A 34 -11.93 3.26 6.21
CA SER A 34 -10.85 3.91 5.45
C SER A 34 -9.65 4.24 6.33
N VAL A 35 -9.84 4.75 7.55
CA VAL A 35 -8.74 5.08 8.46
C VAL A 35 -7.99 3.82 8.90
N VAL A 36 -8.71 2.79 9.34
CA VAL A 36 -8.09 1.52 9.75
C VAL A 36 -7.35 0.88 8.57
N GLY A 37 -7.98 0.86 7.39
CA GLY A 37 -7.36 0.37 6.17
C GLY A 37 -6.10 1.14 5.78
N ALA A 38 -6.14 2.47 5.87
CA ALA A 38 -5.00 3.33 5.57
C ALA A 38 -3.82 3.09 6.52
N VAL A 39 -4.08 2.89 7.82
CA VAL A 39 -3.02 2.57 8.80
C VAL A 39 -2.39 1.22 8.48
N ILE A 40 -3.20 0.19 8.24
CA ILE A 40 -2.70 -1.15 7.88
C ILE A 40 -1.90 -1.09 6.57
N ALA A 41 -2.42 -0.40 5.55
CA ALA A 41 -1.76 -0.23 4.28
C ALA A 41 -0.43 0.52 4.43
N ALA A 42 -0.36 1.58 5.24
CA ALA A 42 0.86 2.33 5.48
C ALA A 42 1.94 1.46 6.15
N VAL A 43 1.56 0.66 7.14
CA VAL A 43 2.48 -0.28 7.81
C VAL A 43 3.01 -1.31 6.81
N ILE A 44 2.12 -1.98 6.08
CA ILE A 44 2.49 -3.00 5.08
C ILE A 44 3.36 -2.39 3.98
N PHE A 45 2.99 -1.22 3.47
CA PHE A 45 3.75 -0.51 2.45
C PHE A 45 5.16 -0.19 2.94
N SER A 46 5.30 0.32 4.17
CA SER A 46 6.59 0.67 4.74
C SER A 46 7.55 -0.52 4.81
N ILE A 47 7.04 -1.70 5.17
CA ILE A 47 7.85 -2.90 5.30
C ILE A 47 8.04 -3.70 4.01
N SER A 48 7.28 -3.44 2.95
CA SER A 48 7.29 -4.28 1.74
C SER A 48 7.70 -3.56 0.45
N ALA A 49 7.63 -2.23 0.41
CA ALA A 49 7.87 -1.42 -0.79
C ALA A 49 9.19 -1.77 -1.50
N PHE A 50 10.25 -2.05 -0.73
CA PHE A 50 11.59 -2.33 -1.26
C PHE A 50 12.15 -3.70 -0.88
N SER A 51 11.41 -4.53 -0.13
CA SER A 51 11.96 -5.79 0.39
C SER A 51 12.24 -6.81 -0.70
N ILE A 52 11.33 -6.97 -1.67
CA ILE A 52 11.50 -7.91 -2.79
C ILE A 52 12.72 -7.54 -3.65
N PRO A 53 12.85 -6.30 -4.20
CA PRO A 53 14.01 -5.96 -5.02
C PRO A 53 15.32 -6.04 -4.23
N LEU A 54 15.30 -5.69 -2.93
CA LEU A 54 16.46 -5.79 -2.06
C LEU A 54 16.90 -7.24 -1.82
N MET A 55 15.95 -8.15 -1.58
CA MET A 55 16.23 -9.59 -1.46
C MET A 55 16.74 -10.16 -2.78
N MET A 56 16.22 -9.70 -3.91
CA MET A 56 16.61 -10.21 -5.23
C MET A 56 18.01 -9.73 -5.65
N GLU A 57 18.31 -8.44 -5.47
CA GLU A 57 19.60 -7.87 -5.86
C GLU A 57 20.72 -8.22 -4.86
N ARG A 58 20.45 -8.11 -3.55
CA ARG A 58 21.48 -8.24 -2.51
C ARG A 58 21.47 -9.58 -1.78
N ARG A 59 20.50 -10.46 -2.07
CA ARG A 59 20.35 -11.79 -1.44
C ARG A 59 20.40 -11.76 0.10
N VAL A 60 19.85 -10.68 0.69
CA VAL A 60 19.74 -10.51 2.14
C VAL A 60 18.59 -11.32 2.69
N ASP A 61 18.63 -11.60 4.00
CA ASP A 61 17.51 -12.24 4.71
C ASP A 61 16.28 -11.32 4.78
N ILE A 62 15.12 -11.92 5.01
CA ILE A 62 13.82 -11.23 5.05
C ILE A 62 13.78 -10.14 6.12
N MET A 63 14.36 -10.39 7.31
CA MET A 63 14.29 -9.42 8.41
C MET A 63 15.12 -8.19 8.08
N THR A 64 16.34 -8.38 7.56
CA THR A 64 17.17 -7.28 7.06
C THR A 64 16.47 -6.50 5.96
N ALA A 65 15.78 -7.19 5.04
CA ALA A 65 15.05 -6.54 3.95
C ALA A 65 13.88 -5.68 4.45
N VAL A 66 13.13 -6.17 5.44
CA VAL A 66 12.01 -5.45 6.06
C VAL A 66 12.48 -4.20 6.80
N PHE A 67 13.51 -4.33 7.65
CA PHE A 67 14.05 -3.17 8.39
C PHE A 67 14.65 -2.12 7.46
N THR A 68 15.32 -2.55 6.39
CA THR A 68 15.88 -1.64 5.39
C THR A 68 14.76 -0.91 4.63
N SER A 69 13.70 -1.61 4.23
CA SER A 69 12.53 -0.99 3.58
C SER A 69 11.89 0.06 4.50
N PHE A 70 11.64 -0.30 5.77
CA PHE A 70 11.05 0.62 6.73
C PHE A 70 11.92 1.87 6.93
N ASN A 71 13.24 1.70 7.04
CA ASN A 71 14.17 2.82 7.17
C ASN A 71 14.26 3.69 5.90
N ALA A 72 14.19 3.07 4.71
CA ALA A 72 14.16 3.79 3.44
C ALA A 72 12.88 4.63 3.31
N VAL A 73 11.73 4.09 3.73
CA VAL A 73 10.46 4.82 3.71
C VAL A 73 10.44 5.94 4.74
N LYS A 74 10.93 5.69 5.96
CA LYS A 74 11.02 6.70 7.03
C LYS A 74 11.98 7.85 6.70
N SER A 75 13.06 7.58 5.98
CA SER A 75 14.01 8.63 5.58
C SER A 75 13.52 9.47 4.40
N ASN A 76 12.55 8.98 3.62
CA ASN A 76 12.04 9.63 2.40
C ASN A 76 10.51 9.82 2.42
N VAL A 77 9.92 10.17 3.57
CA VAL A 77 8.45 10.24 3.77
C VAL A 77 7.74 11.06 2.68
N PRO A 78 8.17 12.27 2.30
CA PRO A 78 7.44 13.06 1.29
C PRO A 78 7.37 12.36 -0.07
N ALA A 79 8.49 11.80 -0.54
CA ALA A 79 8.55 11.07 -1.81
C ALA A 79 7.70 9.79 -1.76
N MET A 80 7.70 9.09 -0.61
CA MET A 80 6.93 7.87 -0.43
C MET A 80 5.42 8.11 -0.36
N ILE A 81 4.98 9.25 0.18
CA ILE A 81 3.57 9.65 0.13
C ILE A 81 3.14 9.87 -1.32
N VAL A 82 3.94 10.61 -2.11
CA VAL A 82 3.65 10.81 -3.54
C VAL A 82 3.60 9.47 -4.27
N TRP A 83 4.54 8.57 -4.00
CA TRP A 83 4.56 7.24 -4.59
C TRP A 83 3.32 6.41 -4.22
N ALA A 84 2.92 6.41 -2.94
CA ALA A 84 1.70 5.74 -2.50
C ALA A 84 0.43 6.31 -3.16
N LEU A 85 0.37 7.62 -3.37
CA LEU A 85 -0.73 8.26 -4.11
C LEU A 85 -0.78 7.84 -5.58
N ILE A 86 0.38 7.71 -6.24
CA ILE A 86 0.46 7.20 -7.63
C ILE A 86 -0.04 5.76 -7.71
N ILE A 87 0.36 4.90 -6.78
CA ILE A 87 -0.13 3.51 -6.69
C ILE A 87 -1.64 3.50 -6.50
N CYS A 88 -2.16 4.28 -5.53
CA CYS A 88 -3.59 4.36 -5.25
C CYS A 88 -4.38 4.85 -6.47
N GLY A 89 -3.92 5.92 -7.13
CA GLY A 89 -4.52 6.44 -8.35
C GLY A 89 -4.52 5.42 -9.50
N GLY A 90 -3.40 4.72 -9.71
CA GLY A 90 -3.30 3.65 -10.71
C GLY A 90 -4.29 2.51 -10.45
N ILE A 91 -4.42 2.08 -9.19
CA ILE A 91 -5.38 1.04 -8.79
C ILE A 91 -6.82 1.52 -9.04
N LEU A 92 -7.15 2.77 -8.69
CA LEU A 92 -8.48 3.34 -8.94
C LEU A 92 -8.81 3.40 -10.44
N ILE A 93 -7.86 3.77 -11.30
CA ILE A 93 -8.02 3.73 -12.75
C ILE A 93 -8.22 2.29 -13.24
N GLY A 94 -7.48 1.33 -12.67
CA GLY A 94 -7.66 -0.10 -12.93
C GLY A 94 -9.08 -0.56 -12.62
N PHE A 95 -9.63 -0.19 -11.46
CA PHE A 95 -11.02 -0.52 -11.09
C PHE A 95 -12.05 0.20 -11.97
N ALA A 96 -11.84 1.48 -12.29
CA ALA A 96 -12.74 2.26 -13.15
C ALA A 96 -12.86 1.68 -14.57
N THR A 97 -11.83 0.98 -15.03
CA THR A 97 -11.77 0.32 -16.35
C THR A 97 -12.12 -1.17 -16.30
N TYR A 98 -12.80 -1.63 -15.24
CA TYR A 98 -13.15 -3.04 -15.02
C TYR A 98 -11.96 -4.01 -15.05
N GLY A 99 -10.77 -3.52 -14.66
CA GLY A 99 -9.53 -4.29 -14.59
C GLY A 99 -8.63 -4.19 -15.83
N VAL A 100 -9.12 -3.66 -16.96
CA VAL A 100 -8.30 -3.55 -18.19
C VAL A 100 -7.11 -2.61 -18.01
N GLY A 101 -7.30 -1.50 -17.30
CA GLY A 101 -6.25 -0.54 -17.00
C GLY A 101 -5.11 -1.13 -16.15
N MET A 102 -5.33 -2.24 -15.45
CA MET A 102 -4.27 -2.92 -14.68
C MET A 102 -3.20 -3.53 -15.59
N ILE A 103 -3.53 -3.91 -16.83
CA ILE A 103 -2.56 -4.46 -17.80
C ILE A 103 -1.42 -3.48 -18.05
N VAL A 104 -1.75 -2.18 -18.11
CA VAL A 104 -0.77 -1.10 -18.33
C VAL A 104 -0.20 -0.59 -17.01
N THR A 105 -1.05 -0.45 -15.99
CA THR A 105 -0.67 0.12 -14.70
C THR A 105 0.35 -0.76 -13.97
N MET A 106 0.16 -2.09 -13.96
CA MET A 106 1.05 -3.01 -13.22
C MET A 106 2.51 -2.94 -13.71
N PRO A 107 2.81 -3.02 -15.02
CA PRO A 107 4.18 -2.83 -15.52
C PRO A 107 4.78 -1.48 -15.13
N ILE A 108 4.02 -0.39 -15.23
CA ILE A 108 4.49 0.97 -14.92
C ILE A 108 4.84 1.08 -13.44
N LEU A 109 3.96 0.59 -12.55
CA LEU A 109 4.21 0.60 -11.11
C LEU A 109 5.42 -0.27 -10.73
N GLY A 110 5.59 -1.42 -11.39
CA GLY A 110 6.76 -2.28 -11.20
C GLY A 110 8.06 -1.58 -11.59
N TYR A 111 8.10 -0.98 -12.78
CA TYR A 111 9.26 -0.24 -13.27
C TYR A 111 9.57 0.99 -12.41
N GLY A 112 8.55 1.75 -12.00
CA GLY A 112 8.74 2.90 -11.13
C GLY A 112 9.23 2.50 -9.73
N THR A 113 8.75 1.38 -9.17
CA THR A 113 9.26 0.86 -7.89
C THR A 113 10.73 0.46 -7.98
N TRP A 114 11.16 -0.10 -9.11
CA TRP A 114 12.57 -0.41 -9.36
C TRP A 114 13.46 0.86 -9.39
N HIS A 115 12.99 1.94 -10.01
CA HIS A 115 13.71 3.21 -10.02
C HIS A 115 13.75 3.84 -8.63
N ALA A 116 12.61 3.88 -7.94
CA ALA A 116 12.53 4.35 -6.56
C ALA A 116 13.47 3.57 -5.63
N TYR A 117 13.58 2.25 -5.82
CA TYR A 117 14.52 1.40 -5.09
C TYR A 117 15.98 1.83 -5.31
N HIS A 118 16.39 2.05 -6.56
CA HIS A 118 17.76 2.46 -6.87
C HIS A 118 18.11 3.86 -6.35
N GLU A 119 17.17 4.80 -6.35
CA GLU A 119 17.38 6.16 -5.84
C GLU A 119 17.41 6.20 -4.31
N THR A 120 16.52 5.45 -3.65
CA THR A 120 16.41 5.46 -2.19
C THR A 120 17.48 4.62 -1.51
N ILE A 121 17.86 3.47 -2.10
CA ILE A 121 18.84 2.54 -1.54
C ILE A 121 20.10 2.57 -2.42
N LYS A 122 21.00 3.50 -2.10
CA LYS A 122 22.27 3.66 -2.83
C LYS A 122 23.07 2.34 -2.85
N LYS A 123 23.52 1.96 -4.05
CA LYS A 123 24.50 0.87 -4.24
C LYS A 123 25.75 1.19 -3.40
N LYS A 124 26.23 0.22 -2.63
CA LYS A 124 27.60 0.28 -2.14
C LYS A 124 28.46 0.09 -3.39
N HIS A 125 29.02 1.18 -3.93
CA HIS A 125 30.02 1.08 -4.98
C HIS A 125 31.18 0.28 -4.42
N HIS A 126 31.31 -0.97 -4.86
CA HIS A 126 32.58 -1.67 -4.80
C HIS A 126 33.46 -1.01 -5.86
N VAL A 127 34.27 -0.04 -5.41
CA VAL A 127 35.57 0.25 -6.02
C VAL A 127 36.53 -0.87 -5.67
#